data_AF-A0A945HEW3-F1
#
_entry.id   AF-A0A945HEW3-F1
#
_cell.length_a   1.000
_cell.length_b   1.000
_cell.length_c   1.000
_cell.angle_alpha   90.00
_cell.angle_beta   90.00
_cell.angle_gamma   90.00
#
_symmetry.space_group_name_H-M   'P 1'
#
loop_
_entity.id
_entity.type
_entity.pdbx_description
1 polymer ?
#
loop_
_entity_poly.entity_id
_entity_poly.type
_entity_poly.pdbx_seq_one_letter_code
_entity_poly.pdbx_strand_id
1 'polypeptide(L)'
;KELAKLFGNTNKAWLISAIVVSVYFGVSHAYQGVTGIIAVTLWHLCISIIFFKNKNNLISPILIHGFYDTIGVTLLYINQDRIVSDWIQQLF
;
A
#
# COMPACT_ATOMS: atom_id res chain seq x y z
N LYS A 1 -5.11 -4.23 12.96
CA LYS A 1 -6.12 -4.33 14.05
C LYS A 1 -5.50 -4.74 15.36
N GLU A 2 -4.83 -5.90 15.44
CA GLU A 2 -4.26 -6.39 16.71
C GLU A 2 -3.19 -5.47 17.30
N LEU A 3 -2.29 -4.91 16.48
CA LEU A 3 -1.35 -3.86 16.91
C LEU A 3 -2.06 -2.64 17.52
N ALA A 4 -3.17 -2.19 16.91
CA ALA A 4 -3.90 -1.04 17.41
C ALA A 4 -4.57 -1.34 18.75
N LYS A 5 -5.08 -2.57 18.94
CA LYS A 5 -5.60 -3.03 20.24
C LYS A 5 -4.49 -3.11 21.30
N LEU A 6 -3.32 -3.63 20.95
CA LEU A 6 -2.16 -3.70 21.84
C LEU A 6 -1.74 -2.29 22.32
N PHE A 7 -1.81 -1.30 21.44
CA PHE A 7 -1.52 0.10 21.76
C PHE A 7 -2.70 0.89 22.38
N GLY A 8 -3.76 0.21 22.84
CA GLY A 8 -4.86 0.82 23.59
C GLY A 8 -6.07 1.27 22.75
N ASN A 9 -6.16 0.85 21.49
CA ASN A 9 -7.33 1.01 20.61
C ASN A 9 -7.83 2.46 20.40
N THR A 10 -6.93 3.45 20.54
CA THR A 10 -7.22 4.87 20.25
C THR A 10 -6.94 5.23 18.79
N ASN A 11 -7.44 6.37 18.28
CA ASN A 11 -7.11 6.85 16.94
C ASN A 11 -5.59 7.00 16.71
N LYS A 12 -4.85 7.40 17.76
CA LYS A 12 -3.38 7.46 17.72
C LYS A 12 -2.76 6.06 17.60
N ALA A 13 -3.26 5.09 18.37
CA ALA A 13 -2.84 3.70 18.29
C ALA A 13 -3.04 3.10 16.90
N TRP A 14 -4.17 3.43 16.26
CA TRP A 14 -4.49 3.06 14.88
C TRP A 14 -3.51 3.67 13.87
N LEU A 15 -3.21 4.96 13.99
CA LEU A 15 -2.24 5.65 13.13
C LEU A 15 -0.83 5.06 13.28
N ILE A 16 -0.36 4.86 14.51
CA ILE A 16 0.96 4.27 14.78
C ILE A 16 1.03 2.86 14.21
N SER A 17 -0.01 2.06 14.40
CA SER A 17 -0.09 0.70 13.84
C SER A 17 -0.02 0.70 12.32
N ALA A 18 -0.72 1.64 11.67
CA ALA A 18 -0.67 1.80 10.22
C ALA A 18 0.76 2.13 9.75
N ILE A 19 1.45 3.07 10.41
CA ILE A 19 2.83 3.44 10.07
C ILE A 19 3.78 2.25 10.24
N VAL A 20 3.74 1.57 11.38
CA VAL A 20 4.63 0.43 11.67
C VAL A 20 4.45 -0.69 10.65
N VAL A 21 3.21 -1.07 10.36
CA VAL A 21 2.91 -2.13 9.38
C VAL A 21 3.35 -1.69 7.98
N SER A 22 3.12 -0.43 7.60
CA SER A 22 3.49 0.07 6.27
C SER A 22 5.01 0.06 6.05
N VAL A 23 5.78 0.49 7.06
CA VAL A 23 7.25 0.43 7.01
C VAL A 23 7.73 -1.02 6.93
N TYR A 24 7.15 -1.93 7.71
CA TYR A 24 7.49 -3.36 7.65
C TYR A 24 7.29 -3.95 6.24
N PHE A 25 6.16 -3.65 5.60
CA PHE A 25 5.89 -4.12 4.24
C PHE A 25 6.80 -3.45 3.21
N GLY A 26 7.09 -2.16 3.34
CA GLY A 26 8.04 -1.47 2.47
C GLY A 26 9.44 -2.08 2.54
N VAL A 27 9.97 -2.29 3.75
CA VAL A 27 11.28 -2.92 3.95
C VAL A 27 11.33 -4.33 3.39
N SER A 28 10.24 -5.09 3.50
CA SER A 28 10.11 -6.42 2.89
C SER A 28 10.25 -6.42 1.35
N HIS A 29 10.11 -5.26 0.71
CA HIS A 29 10.28 -5.06 -0.73
C HIS A 29 11.65 -4.48 -1.11
N ALA A 30 12.67 -4.61 -0.26
CA ALA A 30 14.02 -4.11 -0.54
C ALA A 30 14.63 -4.61 -1.86
N TYR A 31 14.19 -5.75 -2.38
CA TYR A 31 14.60 -6.28 -3.69
C TYR A 31 14.19 -5.38 -4.88
N GLN A 32 13.25 -4.45 -4.68
CA GLN A 32 12.84 -3.43 -5.66
C GLN A 32 13.70 -2.15 -5.58
N GLY A 33 14.72 -2.13 -4.72
CA GLY A 33 15.53 -0.95 -4.44
C GLY A 33 14.82 0.08 -3.55
N VAL A 34 15.51 1.19 -3.26
CA VAL A 34 15.01 2.24 -2.36
C VAL A 34 13.67 2.84 -2.85
N THR A 35 13.53 3.04 -4.15
CA THR A 35 12.29 3.52 -4.76
C THR A 35 11.12 2.57 -4.47
N GLY A 36 11.33 1.25 -4.58
CA GLY A 36 10.31 0.26 -4.26
C GLY A 36 9.94 0.24 -2.78
N ILE A 37 10.93 0.34 -1.87
CA ILE A 37 10.67 0.45 -0.42
C ILE A 37 9.75 1.64 -0.13
N ILE A 38 10.08 2.82 -0.69
CA ILE A 38 9.29 4.05 -0.48
C ILE A 38 7.89 3.89 -1.08
N ALA A 39 7.79 3.43 -2.33
CA ALA A 39 6.51 3.26 -3.03
C ALA A 39 5.59 2.29 -2.28
N VAL A 40 6.08 1.13 -1.88
CA VAL A 40 5.29 0.11 -1.16
C VAL A 40 4.92 0.58 0.24
N THR A 41 5.80 1.32 0.93
CA THR A 41 5.47 1.93 2.23
C THR A 41 4.29 2.89 2.10
N LEU A 42 4.33 3.81 1.12
CA LEU A 42 3.26 4.77 0.89
C LEU A 42 1.95 4.08 0.47
N TRP A 43 2.05 3.06 -0.39
CA TRP A 43 0.90 2.25 -0.82
C TRP A 43 0.23 1.53 0.36
N HIS A 44 1.01 0.85 1.20
CA HIS A 44 0.49 0.18 2.40
C HIS A 44 -0.10 1.17 3.42
N LEU A 45 0.43 2.39 3.50
CA LEU A 45 -0.12 3.42 4.37
C LEU A 45 -1.52 3.84 3.91
N CYS A 46 -1.71 4.05 2.60
CA CYS A 46 -3.01 4.32 2.00
C CYS A 46 -4.02 3.20 2.29
N ILE A 47 -3.64 1.95 2.04
CA ILE A 47 -4.49 0.78 2.31
C ILE A 47 -4.84 0.67 3.80
N SER A 48 -3.88 0.92 4.69
CA SER A 48 -4.08 0.88 6.15
C SER A 48 -5.07 1.96 6.62
N ILE A 49 -5.04 3.15 6.02
CA ILE A 49 -6.00 4.22 6.28
C ILE A 49 -7.40 3.83 5.78
N ILE A 50 -7.52 3.22 4.61
CA ILE A 50 -8.80 2.71 4.08
C ILE A 50 -9.38 1.64 5.03
N PHE A 51 -8.55 0.70 5.48
CA PHE A 51 -8.94 -0.32 6.46
C PHE A 51 -9.46 0.28 7.77
N PHE A 52 -8.80 1.33 8.28
CA PHE A 52 -9.24 2.05 9.48
C PHE A 52 -10.61 2.70 9.28
N LYS A 53 -10.83 3.39 8.14
CA LYS A 53 -12.12 4.03 7.82
C LYS A 53 -13.26 3.03 7.66
N ASN A 54 -12.99 1.86 7.09
CA ASN A 54 -13.99 0.82 6.85
C ASN A 54 -14.24 -0.10 8.05
N LYS A 55 -13.92 0.36 9.28
CA LYS A 55 -14.24 -0.28 10.57
C LYS A 55 -13.85 -1.76 10.67
N ASN A 56 -12.69 -2.15 10.14
CA ASN A 56 -12.17 -3.53 10.11
C ASN A 56 -12.74 -4.47 9.05
N ASN A 57 -13.40 -3.96 8.00
CA ASN A 57 -13.70 -4.80 6.85
C ASN A 57 -12.42 -5.07 6.05
N LEU A 58 -11.92 -6.31 6.09
CA LEU A 58 -10.73 -6.74 5.35
C LEU A 58 -10.98 -6.94 3.85
N ILE A 59 -12.23 -7.15 3.42
CA ILE A 59 -12.55 -7.40 2.01
C ILE A 59 -12.17 -6.18 1.15
N SER A 60 -12.44 -4.97 1.63
CA SER A 60 -12.09 -3.74 0.92
C SER A 60 -10.59 -3.61 0.61
N PRO A 61 -9.67 -3.66 1.60
CA PRO A 61 -8.24 -3.61 1.31
C PRO A 61 -7.74 -4.83 0.53
N ILE A 62 -8.31 -6.03 0.72
CA ILE A 62 -7.95 -7.23 -0.06
C ILE A 62 -8.25 -7.03 -1.54
N LEU A 63 -9.45 -6.53 -1.88
CA LEU A 63 -9.84 -6.30 -3.27
C LEU A 63 -8.99 -5.18 -3.89
N ILE A 64 -8.77 -4.08 -3.17
CA ILE A 64 -7.92 -2.96 -3.66
C ILE A 64 -6.51 -3.45 -3.96
N HIS A 65 -5.89 -4.18 -3.02
CA HIS A 65 -4.56 -4.74 -3.19
C HIS A 65 -4.52 -5.74 -4.35
N GLY A 66 -5.45 -6.70 -4.37
CA GLY A 66 -5.51 -7.74 -5.39
C GLY A 66 -5.68 -7.17 -6.79
N PHE A 67 -6.56 -6.18 -6.99
CA PHE A 67 -6.71 -5.53 -8.29
C PHE A 67 -5.47 -4.74 -8.69
N TYR A 68 -4.89 -3.96 -7.77
CA TYR A 68 -3.68 -3.18 -8.05
C TYR A 68 -2.53 -4.08 -8.49
N ASP A 69 -2.24 -5.14 -7.73
CA ASP A 69 -1.16 -6.07 -8.05
C ASP A 69 -1.42 -6.84 -9.33
N THR A 70 -2.67 -7.29 -9.55
CA THR A 70 -3.03 -8.02 -10.78
C THR A 70 -2.84 -7.12 -12.00
N ILE A 71 -3.30 -5.88 -11.96
CA ILE A 71 -3.12 -4.92 -13.05
C ILE A 71 -1.62 -4.62 -13.23
N GLY A 72 -0.90 -4.31 -12.15
CA GLY A 72 0.52 -3.98 -12.19
C GLY A 72 1.39 -5.10 -12.76
N VAL A 73 1.22 -6.33 -12.27
CA VAL A 73 1.94 -7.51 -12.78
C VAL A 73 1.52 -7.82 -14.22
N THR A 74 0.24 -7.66 -14.58
CA THR A 74 -0.21 -7.85 -15.97
C THR A 74 0.48 -6.85 -16.91
N LEU A 75 0.52 -5.56 -16.55
CA LEU A 75 1.20 -4.52 -17.32
C LEU A 75 2.69 -4.80 -17.44
N LEU A 76 3.36 -5.21 -16.35
CA LEU A 76 4.75 -5.65 -16.39
C LEU A 76 4.97 -6.84 -17.33
N TYR A 77 4.10 -7.85 -17.28
CA TYR A 77 4.20 -9.05 -18.11
C TYR A 77 4.10 -8.74 -19.61
N ILE A 78 3.24 -7.79 -20.00
CA ILE A 78 3.08 -7.37 -21.40
C ILE A 78 4.00 -6.20 -21.81
N ASN A 79 4.95 -5.80 -20.95
CA ASN A 79 5.87 -4.66 -21.14
C ASN A 79 5.17 -3.31 -21.37
N GLN A 80 4.07 -3.06 -20.66
CA GLN A 80 3.30 -1.81 -20.69
C GLN A 80 3.28 -1.10 -19.34
N ASP A 81 4.21 -1.40 -18.43
CA ASP A 81 4.33 -0.80 -17.09
C ASP A 81 4.54 0.72 -17.13
N ARG A 82 5.08 1.23 -18.24
CA ARG A 82 5.36 2.66 -18.44
C ARG A 82 4.19 3.48 -18.96
N ILE A 83 3.06 2.86 -19.31
CA ILE A 83 1.94 3.55 -19.97
C ILE A 83 1.43 4.75 -19.15
N VAL A 84 1.41 4.63 -17.82
CA VAL A 84 0.97 5.70 -16.92
C VAL A 84 2.04 6.79 -16.81
N SER A 85 3.32 6.44 -16.67
CA SER A 85 4.39 7.44 -16.57
C SER A 85 4.52 8.25 -17.85
N ASP A 86 4.45 7.58 -19.00
CA ASP A 86 4.57 8.21 -20.31
C ASP A 86 3.39 9.17 -20.55
N TRP A 87 2.17 8.78 -20.13
CA TRP A 87 1.00 9.67 -20.18
C TRP A 87 1.15 10.89 -19.26
N ILE A 88 1.61 10.71 -18.02
CA ILE A 88 1.83 11.83 -17.08
C ILE A 88 2.88 12.80 -17.62
N GLN A 89 3.95 12.29 -18.23
CA GLN A 89 5.00 13.11 -18.82
C GLN A 89 4.53 13.93 -20.03
N GLN A 90 3.44 13.55 -20.70
CA GLN A 90 2.85 14.34 -21.78
C GLN A 90 1.98 15.51 -21.28
N LEU A 91 1.63 15.54 -19.99
CA LEU A 91 0.79 16.59 -19.40
C LEU A 91 1.57 17.85 -18.99
N PHE A 92 2.90 17.77 -18.92
CA PHE A 92 3.81 18.86 -18.52
C PHE A 92 4.90 19.06 -19.56
#